data_AF-A0A2S2QLH8-F1
#
_entry.id   AF-A0A2S2QLH8-F1
#
_cell.length_a   1.000
_cell.length_b   1.000
_cell.length_c   1.000
_cell.angle_alpha   90.00
_cell.angle_beta   90.00
_cell.angle_gamma   90.00
#
_symmetry.space_group_name_H-M   'P 1'
#
loop_
_entity.id
_entity.type
_entity.pdbx_description
1 polymer ?
#
loop_
_entity_poly.entity_id
_entity_poly.type
_entity_poly.pdbx_seq_one_letter_code
_entity_poly.pdbx_strand_id
1 'polypeptide(L)'
;WTVASSSSSLTTNACESFHSKFNSKFYHPHLQIFSFIKVLTDFQTYTYIKLSSLHITPRITSQTCQRTKQIQAALDQYNSKLISRTSFIELVAYKYKKHVIPPSINSET
;
A
#
# COMPACT_ATOMS: atom_id res chain seq x y z
N TRP A 1 8.39 -3.00 -9.41
CA TRP A 1 9.49 -3.46 -8.56
C TRP A 1 10.76 -2.64 -8.75
N THR A 2 11.00 -2.00 -9.90
CA THR A 2 12.21 -1.20 -10.18
C THR A 2 12.01 0.32 -10.21
N VAL A 3 10.76 0.80 -10.21
CA VAL A 3 10.46 2.24 -10.29
C VAL A 3 10.36 2.82 -8.88
N ALA A 4 11.22 3.80 -8.58
CA ALA A 4 11.11 4.63 -7.39
C ALA A 4 9.93 5.61 -7.56
N SER A 5 8.72 5.14 -7.22
CA SER A 5 7.48 5.91 -7.31
C SER A 5 6.70 5.77 -6.01
N SER A 6 6.00 6.84 -5.61
CA SER A 6 5.07 6.83 -4.48
C SER A 6 3.76 6.10 -4.76
N SER A 7 3.60 5.53 -5.97
CA SER A 7 2.34 4.93 -6.40
C SER A 7 1.91 3.82 -5.45
N SER A 8 0.69 3.95 -4.90
CA SER A 8 0.08 2.91 -4.06
C SER A 8 -0.24 1.63 -4.83
N SER A 9 -0.19 1.64 -6.16
CA SER A 9 -0.38 0.46 -7.00
C SER A 9 0.86 -0.46 -7.04
N LEU A 10 2.03 0.06 -6.64
CA LEU A 10 3.26 -0.72 -6.53
C LEU A 10 3.35 -1.33 -5.13
N THR A 11 2.84 -2.54 -4.97
CA THR A 11 2.95 -3.29 -3.71
C THR A 11 4.16 -4.21 -3.75
N THR A 12 4.96 -4.23 -2.68
CA THR A 12 6.09 -5.14 -2.50
C THR A 12 5.66 -6.56 -2.10
N ASN A 13 4.38 -6.79 -1.85
CA ASN A 13 3.84 -8.04 -1.30
C ASN A 13 2.79 -8.70 -2.20
N ALA A 14 2.80 -8.42 -3.50
CA ALA A 14 1.78 -8.89 -4.43
C ALA A 14 1.70 -10.43 -4.47
N CYS A 15 2.86 -11.09 -4.50
CA CYS A 15 2.97 -12.55 -4.51
C CYS A 15 2.49 -13.17 -3.19
N GLU A 16 2.95 -12.66 -2.05
CA GLU A 16 2.54 -13.12 -0.73
C GLU A 16 1.05 -12.92 -0.50
N SER A 17 0.50 -11.78 -0.94
CA SER A 17 -0.92 -11.49 -0.85
C SER A 17 -1.75 -12.45 -1.71
N PHE A 18 -1.28 -12.74 -2.93
CA PHE A 18 -1.92 -13.73 -3.79
C PHE A 18 -1.92 -15.11 -3.15
N HIS A 19 -0.75 -15.61 -2.72
CA HIS A 19 -0.63 -16.93 -2.11
C HIS A 19 -1.43 -17.04 -0.82
N SER A 20 -1.40 -16.03 0.05
CA SER A 20 -2.21 -15.99 1.27
C SER A 20 -3.71 -16.10 0.95
N LYS A 21 -4.19 -15.29 -0.01
CA LYS A 21 -5.59 -15.34 -0.45
C LYS A 21 -5.96 -16.69 -1.07
N PHE A 22 -5.10 -17.25 -1.91
CA PHE A 22 -5.33 -18.52 -2.60
C PHE A 22 -5.33 -19.69 -1.62
N ASN A 23 -4.30 -19.79 -0.78
CA ASN A 23 -4.16 -20.84 0.23
C ASN A 23 -5.27 -20.76 1.28
N SER A 24 -5.76 -19.56 1.60
CA SER A 24 -6.90 -19.38 2.50
C SER A 24 -8.20 -20.02 2.00
N LYS A 25 -8.29 -20.48 0.74
CA LYS A 25 -9.45 -21.22 0.20
C LYS A 25 -9.37 -22.73 0.42
N PHE A 26 -8.23 -23.22 0.90
CA PHE A 26 -7.88 -24.62 1.01
C PHE A 26 -7.59 -24.99 2.47
N TYR A 27 -8.62 -24.95 3.30
CA TYR A 27 -8.54 -25.22 4.74
C TYR A 27 -8.75 -26.70 5.10
N HIS A 28 -9.12 -27.55 4.14
CA HIS A 28 -9.32 -28.98 4.35
C HIS A 28 -8.19 -29.82 3.72
N PRO A 29 -7.69 -30.86 4.41
CA PRO A 29 -6.61 -31.72 3.91
C PRO A 29 -6.96 -32.46 2.60
N HIS A 30 -8.24 -32.81 2.42
CA HIS A 30 -8.75 -33.46 1.22
C HIS A 30 -9.83 -32.62 0.57
N LEU A 31 -9.44 -31.91 -0.49
CA LEU A 31 -10.35 -31.12 -1.29
C LEU A 31 -10.87 -31.97 -2.45
N GLN A 32 -12.18 -31.94 -2.66
CA GLN A 32 -12.76 -32.49 -3.87
C GLN A 32 -12.27 -31.67 -5.07
N ILE A 33 -11.96 -32.35 -6.18
CA ILE A 33 -11.48 -31.69 -7.41
C ILE A 33 -12.39 -30.56 -7.88
N PHE A 34 -13.71 -30.70 -7.70
CA PHE A 34 -14.69 -29.67 -8.02
C PHE A 34 -14.52 -28.39 -7.19
N SER A 35 -14.16 -28.52 -5.91
CA SER A 35 -13.87 -27.37 -5.04
C SER A 35 -12.62 -26.63 -5.51
N PHE A 36 -11.60 -27.37 -5.94
CA PHE A 36 -10.39 -26.78 -6.52
C PHE A 36 -10.67 -26.01 -7.81
N ILE A 37 -11.41 -26.64 -8.74
CA ILE A 37 -11.82 -26.00 -10.00
C ILE A 37 -12.62 -24.73 -9.72
N LYS A 38 -13.58 -24.79 -8.80
CA LYS A 38 -14.38 -23.62 -8.41
C LYS A 38 -13.51 -22.46 -7.91
N VAL A 39 -12.56 -22.73 -7.02
CA VAL A 39 -11.64 -21.69 -6.51
C VAL A 39 -10.82 -21.09 -7.65
N LEU A 40 -10.31 -21.90 -8.59
CA LEU A 40 -9.59 -21.39 -9.75
C LEU A 40 -10.47 -20.49 -10.62
N THR A 41 -11.69 -20.92 -10.92
CA THR A 41 -12.65 -20.11 -11.70
C THR A 41 -12.95 -18.80 -11.00
N ASP A 42 -13.20 -18.80 -9.69
CA ASP A 42 -13.46 -17.59 -8.91
C ASP A 42 -12.28 -16.60 -8.99
N PHE A 43 -11.04 -17.09 -8.89
CA PHE A 43 -9.83 -16.26 -9.01
C PHE A 43 -9.66 -15.69 -10.42
N GLN A 44 -9.92 -16.49 -11.45
CA GLN A 44 -9.86 -16.07 -12.85
C GLN A 44 -10.93 -15.00 -13.13
N THR A 45 -12.18 -15.23 -12.72
CA THR A 45 -13.27 -14.28 -12.87
C THR A 45 -12.99 -12.97 -12.13
N TYR A 46 -12.53 -13.03 -10.88
CA TYR A 46 -12.17 -11.84 -10.12
C TYR A 46 -11.05 -11.04 -10.78
N THR A 47 -10.02 -11.73 -11.27
CA THR A 47 -8.89 -11.10 -11.96
C THR A 47 -9.36 -10.44 -13.25
N TYR A 48 -10.19 -11.14 -14.03
CA TYR A 48 -10.79 -10.60 -15.24
C TYR A 48 -11.61 -9.34 -14.97
N ILE A 49 -12.51 -9.37 -13.98
CA ILE A 49 -13.31 -8.20 -13.58
C ILE A 49 -12.39 -7.02 -13.22
N LYS A 50 -11.33 -7.27 -12.43
CA LYS A 50 -10.36 -6.24 -12.07
C LYS A 50 -9.68 -5.61 -13.29
N LEU A 51 -9.19 -6.44 -14.22
CA LEU A 51 -8.53 -5.98 -15.44
C LEU A 51 -9.51 -5.17 -16.32
N SER A 52 -10.73 -5.64 -16.49
CA SER A 52 -11.76 -4.92 -17.24
C SER A 52 -12.16 -3.60 -16.58
N SER A 53 -12.05 -3.50 -15.26
CA SER A 53 -12.35 -2.29 -14.49
C SER A 53 -11.19 -1.30 -14.36
N LEU A 54 -10.05 -1.50 -15.04
CA LEU A 54 -8.87 -0.62 -14.88
C LEU A 54 -9.13 0.85 -15.26
N HIS A 55 -10.10 1.09 -16.15
CA HIS A 55 -10.53 2.44 -16.52
C HIS A 55 -11.33 3.14 -15.42
N ILE A 56 -11.82 2.40 -14.42
CA ILE A 56 -12.54 2.93 -13.27
C ILE A 56 -11.51 3.35 -12.22
N THR A 57 -11.36 4.66 -12.02
CA THR A 57 -10.47 5.17 -10.97
C THR A 57 -10.95 4.69 -9.61
N PRO A 58 -10.18 3.87 -8.87
CA PRO A 58 -10.60 3.36 -7.59
C PRO A 58 -10.77 4.52 -6.61
N ARG A 59 -11.78 4.44 -5.73
CA ARG A 59 -11.97 5.43 -4.67
C ARG A 59 -10.83 5.32 -3.67
N ILE A 60 -9.85 6.20 -3.78
CA ILE A 60 -8.76 6.34 -2.80
C ILE A 60 -9.27 7.23 -1.66
N THR A 61 -9.00 6.83 -0.41
CA THR A 61 -9.33 7.67 0.75
C THR A 61 -8.50 8.95 0.73
N SER A 62 -9.05 10.05 1.26
CA SER A 62 -8.33 11.31 1.39
C SER A 62 -6.98 11.13 2.09
N GLN A 63 -6.94 10.29 3.13
CA GLN A 63 -5.73 9.97 3.87
C GLN A 63 -4.65 9.28 3.03
N THR A 64 -5.03 8.30 2.20
CA THR A 64 -4.07 7.60 1.32
C THR A 64 -3.57 8.54 0.23
N CYS A 65 -4.46 9.34 -0.36
CA CYS A 65 -4.08 10.36 -1.35
C CYS A 65 -3.07 11.36 -0.78
N GLN A 66 -3.33 11.87 0.44
CA GLN A 66 -2.43 12.81 1.11
C GLN A 66 -1.06 12.18 1.39
N ARG A 67 -1.02 10.93 1.87
CA ARG A 67 0.24 10.21 2.12
C ARG A 67 1.03 10.01 0.83
N THR A 68 0.39 9.56 -0.25
CA THR A 68 1.04 9.39 -1.56
C THR A 68 1.63 10.71 -2.06
N LYS A 69 0.89 11.82 -1.95
CA LYS A 69 1.40 13.16 -2.30
C LYS A 69 2.62 13.57 -1.47
N GLN A 70 2.59 13.34 -0.16
CA GLN A 70 3.71 13.65 0.74
C GLN A 70 4.96 12.84 0.38
N ILE A 71 4.80 11.53 0.13
CA ILE A 71 5.91 10.65 -0.26
C ILE A 71 6.46 11.06 -1.62
N GLN A 72 5.60 11.41 -2.59
CA GLN A 72 6.06 11.87 -3.90
C GLN A 72 6.88 13.15 -3.80
N ALA A 73 6.39 14.14 -3.05
CA ALA A 73 7.11 15.39 -2.85
C ALA A 73 8.49 15.19 -2.20
N ALA A 74 8.58 14.31 -1.19
CA ALA A 74 9.86 13.96 -0.58
C ALA A 74 10.80 13.24 -1.57
N LEU A 75 10.25 12.37 -2.42
CA LEU A 75 11.01 11.66 -3.44
C LEU A 75 11.55 12.61 -4.52
N ASP A 76 10.75 13.60 -4.93
CA ASP A 76 11.16 14.62 -5.89
C ASP A 76 12.29 15.51 -5.33
N GLN A 77 12.19 15.89 -4.04
CA GLN A 77 13.25 16.63 -3.33
C GLN A 77 14.54 15.80 -3.20
N TYR A 78 14.42 14.50 -2.95
CA TYR A 78 15.58 13.62 -2.86
C TYR A 78 16.24 13.41 -4.24
N ASN A 79 15.44 13.21 -5.28
CA ASN A 79 15.94 13.05 -6.65
C ASN A 79 16.64 14.32 -7.15
N SER A 80 16.13 15.50 -6.80
CA SER A 80 16.75 16.80 -7.08
C SER A 80 17.94 17.15 -6.16
N LYS A 81 18.35 16.22 -5.28
CA LYS A 81 19.48 16.39 -4.33
C LYS A 81 19.32 17.54 -3.33
N LEU A 82 18.09 18.03 -3.14
CA LEU A 82 17.78 19.08 -2.16
C LEU A 82 17.81 18.55 -0.72
N ILE A 83 17.53 17.26 -0.53
CA ILE A 83 17.56 16.61 0.77
C ILE A 83 18.51 15.41 0.78
N SER A 84 19.12 15.17 1.93
CA SER A 84 19.98 14.01 2.14
C SER A 84 19.15 12.73 2.25
N ARG A 85 19.81 11.57 2.09
CA ARG A 85 19.18 10.26 2.25
C ARG A 85 18.58 10.08 3.65
N THR A 86 19.27 10.53 4.70
CA THR A 86 18.77 10.41 6.08
C THR A 86 17.52 11.27 6.27
N SER A 87 17.54 12.52 5.80
CA SER A 87 16.37 13.42 5.85
C SER A 87 15.16 12.86 5.08
N PHE A 88 15.40 12.24 3.92
CA PHE A 88 14.33 11.57 3.17
C PHE A 88 13.69 10.42 3.96
N ILE A 89 14.52 9.57 4.60
CA ILE A 89 14.01 8.46 5.42
C ILE A 89 13.21 8.98 6.61
N GLU A 90 13.66 10.04 7.28
CA GLU A 90 12.92 10.67 8.39
C GLU A 90 11.55 11.19 7.95
N LEU A 91 11.44 11.78 6.77
CA LEU A 91 10.18 12.32 6.23
C LEU A 91 9.17 11.22 5.85
N VAL A 92 9.65 10.10 5.30
CA VAL A 92 8.77 9.03 4.78
C VAL A 92 8.45 7.98 5.84
N ALA A 93 9.37 7.68 6.77
CA ALA A 93 9.16 6.62 7.74
C ALA A 93 8.29 7.08 8.92
N TYR A 94 7.10 6.46 9.01
CA TYR A 94 6.12 6.71 10.06
C TYR A 94 6.68 6.60 11.49
N LYS A 95 7.67 5.72 11.70
CA LYS A 95 8.30 5.45 12.99
C LYS A 95 9.06 6.65 13.58
N TYR A 96 9.45 7.64 12.75
CA TYR A 96 10.23 8.80 13.19
C TYR A 96 9.44 10.10 13.27
N LYS A 97 8.10 10.04 13.20
CA LYS A 97 7.29 11.23 13.51
C LYS A 97 7.56 11.65 14.95
N LYS A 98 8.28 12.76 15.12
CA LYS A 98 8.49 13.38 16.43
C LYS A 98 7.13 13.65 17.05
N HIS A 99 6.88 13.11 18.23
CA HIS A 99 5.71 13.46 19.03
C HIS A 99 5.88 14.91 19.45
N VAL A 100 5.19 15.84 18.78
CA VAL A 100 5.15 17.24 19.22
C VAL A 100 4.21 17.29 20.40
N ILE A 101 4.77 17.37 21.61
CA ILE A 101 4.00 17.66 22.83
C ILE A 101 3.55 19.12 22.68
N PRO A 102 2.24 19.43 22.68
CA PRO A 102 1.78 20.80 22.61
C PRO A 102 2.28 21.57 23.83
N PRO A 103 2.75 22.83 23.68
CA PRO A 103 3.19 23.63 24.81
C PRO A 103 2.02 23.81 25.78
N SER A 104 2.26 23.47 27.05
CA SER A 104 1.32 23.72 28.13
C SER A 104 0.97 25.20 28.15
N ILE A 105 -0.32 25.50 28.10
CA ILE A 105 -0.83 26.85 28.34
C ILE A 105 -0.50 27.16 29.80
N ASN A 106 0.57 27.92 30.03
CA ASN A 106 0.84 28.50 31.33
C ASN A 106 -0.29 29.49 31.61
N SER A 107 -1.19 29.10 32.50
CA SER A 107 -2.19 29.98 33.08
C SER A 107 -1.50 30.80 34.16
N GLU A 108 -1.01 31.98 33.78
CA GLU A 108 -0.69 33.03 34.74
C GLU A 108 -1.99 33.81 35.01
N THR A 109 -2.52 33.60 36.23
CA THR A 109 -3.43 34.53 36.92
C THR A 109 -2.76 34.91 38.23
#